data_AF-T0Y7R0-F1
#
_entry.id   AF-T0Y7R0-F1
#
_cell.length_a   1.000
_cell.length_b   1.000
_cell.length_c   1.000
_cell.angle_alpha   90.00
_cell.angle_beta   90.00
_cell.angle_gamma   90.00
#
_symmetry.space_group_name_H-M   'P 1'
#
loop_
_entity.id
_entity.type
_entity.pdbx_description
1 polymer ?
#
loop_
_entity_poly.entity_id
_entity_poly.type
_entity_poly.pdbx_seq_one_letter_code
_entity_poly.pdbx_strand_id
1 'polypeptide(L)'
;MAKGKDQDQAFQEIKEEAGFSEGALMSFGSSLRKSFVRDQVLSQEAQTLARRAFRAVERWHYGKGGKPRFKAASRGIRSLECKDGCGSLRVKANQGGELGGLQWGKGLAVPFAQPKSLGEQAELDRITDLVTAG
;
A
#
# COMPACT_ATOMS: atom_id res chain seq x y z
N MET A 1 24.49 -2.40 -28.77
CA MET A 1 23.93 -1.20 -28.11
C MET A 1 23.82 -1.48 -26.61
N ALA A 2 24.79 -1.02 -25.82
CA ALA A 2 24.81 -1.13 -24.35
C ALA A 2 24.32 0.16 -23.65
N LYS A 3 23.46 0.93 -24.34
CA LYS A 3 23.14 2.32 -23.96
C LYS A 3 22.13 2.44 -22.81
N GLY A 4 21.33 1.40 -22.56
CA GLY A 4 20.27 1.45 -21.53
C GLY A 4 20.79 1.35 -20.10
N LYS A 5 21.76 0.47 -19.84
CA LYS A 5 22.20 0.16 -18.47
C LYS A 5 23.01 1.29 -17.83
N ASP A 6 23.88 1.94 -18.61
CA ASP A 6 24.68 3.09 -18.13
C ASP A 6 23.81 4.33 -17.92
N GLN A 7 22.77 4.52 -18.75
CA GLN A 7 21.81 5.61 -18.57
C GLN A 7 20.95 5.40 -17.33
N ASP A 8 20.42 4.21 -17.13
CA ASP A 8 19.63 3.88 -15.93
C ASP A 8 20.46 4.09 -14.66
N GLN A 9 21.72 3.67 -14.67
CA GLN A 9 22.65 3.86 -13.54
C GLN A 9 22.88 5.35 -13.26
N ALA A 10 23.17 6.17 -14.28
CA ALA A 10 23.34 7.61 -14.12
C ALA A 10 22.06 8.30 -13.59
N PHE A 11 20.87 7.86 -14.04
CA PHE A 11 19.62 8.37 -13.50
C PHE A 11 19.39 7.97 -12.03
N GLN A 12 19.81 6.77 -11.62
CA GLN A 12 19.73 6.38 -10.21
C GLN A 12 20.68 7.20 -9.34
N GLU A 13 21.92 7.42 -9.78
CA GLU A 13 22.91 8.23 -9.06
C GLU A 13 22.40 9.66 -8.82
N ILE A 14 21.80 10.29 -9.85
CA ILE A 14 21.18 11.62 -9.70
C ILE A 14 20.01 11.60 -8.71
N LYS A 15 19.17 10.55 -8.74
CA LYS A 15 18.04 10.40 -7.80
C LYS A 15 18.51 10.22 -6.36
N GLU A 16 19.60 9.48 -6.17
CA GLU A 16 20.23 9.26 -4.86
C GLU A 16 20.88 10.54 -4.33
N GLU A 17 21.64 11.27 -5.16
CA GLU A 17 22.25 12.55 -4.80
C GLU A 17 21.21 13.60 -4.43
N ALA A 18 20.10 13.67 -5.18
CA ALA A 18 18.99 14.58 -4.89
C ALA A 18 18.18 14.18 -3.64
N GLY A 19 18.44 13.01 -3.04
CA GLY A 19 17.72 12.51 -1.87
C GLY A 19 16.25 12.15 -2.14
N PHE A 20 15.85 12.07 -3.42
CA PHE A 20 14.47 11.83 -3.84
C PHE A 20 14.33 10.46 -4.51
N SER A 21 14.56 9.41 -3.71
CA SER A 21 14.39 8.01 -4.12
C SER A 21 13.30 7.31 -3.32
N GLU A 22 12.77 6.21 -3.85
CA GLU A 22 11.78 5.37 -3.16
C GLU A 22 12.33 4.90 -1.79
N GLY A 23 13.60 4.48 -1.77
CA GLY A 23 14.30 4.04 -0.56
C GLY A 23 14.50 5.15 0.46
N ALA A 24 14.83 6.37 0.03
CA ALA A 24 14.92 7.53 0.91
C ALA A 24 13.57 7.83 1.58
N LEU A 25 12.46 7.77 0.82
CA LEU A 25 11.13 7.97 1.37
C LEU A 25 10.71 6.85 2.34
N MET A 26 11.01 5.59 2.02
CA MET A 26 10.79 4.45 2.94
C MET A 26 11.55 4.60 4.26
N SER A 27 12.79 5.08 4.19
CA SER A 27 13.64 5.34 5.36
C SER A 27 13.08 6.50 6.20
N PHE A 28 12.62 7.57 5.55
CA PHE A 28 11.89 8.67 6.20
C PHE A 28 10.60 8.18 6.85
N GLY A 29 9.78 7.39 6.17
CA GLY A 29 8.57 6.79 6.74
C GLY A 29 8.86 5.96 7.99
N SER A 30 9.96 5.20 7.97
CA SER A 30 10.42 4.45 9.15
C SER A 30 10.83 5.37 10.30
N SER A 31 11.50 6.49 10.01
CA SER A 31 11.96 7.45 11.03
C SER A 31 10.81 8.19 11.71
N LEU A 32 9.66 8.38 11.03
CA LEU A 32 8.45 8.98 11.63
C LEU A 32 7.94 8.17 12.84
N ARG A 33 8.24 6.88 12.91
CA ARG A 33 7.90 6.02 14.06
C ARG A 33 8.73 6.32 15.32
N LYS A 34 9.60 7.33 15.30
CA LYS A 34 10.17 7.94 16.52
C LYS A 34 9.20 8.90 17.21
N SER A 35 7.98 9.03 16.71
CA SER A 35 6.89 9.85 17.24
C SER A 35 5.65 9.01 17.59
N PHE A 36 4.53 9.68 17.93
CA PHE A 36 3.21 9.08 18.16
C PHE A 36 2.73 8.14 17.01
N VAL A 37 3.28 8.30 15.81
CA VAL A 37 3.01 7.43 14.66
C VAL A 37 3.31 5.96 14.98
N ARG A 38 4.25 5.67 15.89
CA ARG A 38 4.58 4.30 16.31
C ARG A 38 3.37 3.52 16.83
N ASP A 39 2.45 4.22 17.49
CA ASP A 39 1.29 3.63 18.16
C ASP A 39 0.17 3.31 17.18
N GLN A 40 0.17 3.96 16.02
CA GLN A 40 -0.86 3.83 14.98
C GLN A 40 -0.38 3.00 13.78
N VAL A 41 0.92 3.05 13.47
CA VAL A 41 1.51 2.47 12.26
C VAL A 41 2.71 1.60 12.63
N LEU A 42 2.61 0.30 12.32
CA LEU A 42 3.72 -0.64 12.47
C LEU A 42 4.83 -0.40 11.43
N SER A 43 5.99 -1.03 11.64
CA SER A 43 7.20 -0.72 10.87
C SER A 43 7.07 -1.00 9.37
N GLN A 44 6.48 -2.13 9.00
CA GLN A 44 6.35 -2.56 7.60
C GLN A 44 5.35 -1.66 6.84
N GLU A 45 4.31 -1.21 7.52
CA GLU A 45 3.26 -0.33 7.00
C GLU A 45 3.80 1.07 6.81
N ALA A 46 4.62 1.58 7.73
CA ALA A 46 5.26 2.88 7.56
C ALA A 46 6.15 2.91 6.31
N GLN A 47 6.92 1.85 6.07
CA GLN A 47 7.70 1.69 4.84
C GLN A 47 6.80 1.63 3.60
N THR A 48 5.75 0.82 3.64
CA THR A 48 4.86 0.61 2.48
C THR A 48 4.04 1.87 2.16
N LEU A 49 3.57 2.59 3.17
CA LEU A 49 2.87 3.88 3.02
C LEU A 49 3.79 4.92 2.39
N ALA A 50 5.04 5.01 2.85
CA ALA A 50 6.00 5.94 2.28
C ALA A 50 6.35 5.61 0.83
N ARG A 51 6.53 4.32 0.51
CA ARG A 51 6.66 3.86 -0.88
C ARG A 51 5.47 4.26 -1.75
N ARG A 52 4.24 4.10 -1.26
CA ARG A 52 3.02 4.54 -1.98
C ARG A 52 2.96 6.05 -2.16
N ALA A 53 3.37 6.81 -1.15
CA ALA A 53 3.47 8.26 -1.25
C ALA A 53 4.48 8.68 -2.33
N PHE A 54 5.65 8.04 -2.37
CA PHE A 54 6.67 8.26 -3.40
C PHE A 54 6.09 8.03 -4.81
N ARG A 55 5.52 6.83 -5.05
CA ARG A 55 4.94 6.47 -6.36
C ARG A 55 3.82 7.41 -6.79
N ALA A 56 3.01 7.90 -5.85
CA ALA A 56 1.96 8.87 -6.17
C ALA A 56 2.55 10.19 -6.69
N VAL A 57 3.58 10.72 -6.02
CA VAL A 57 4.27 11.95 -6.43
C VAL A 57 5.04 11.74 -7.73
N GLU A 58 5.75 10.63 -7.87
CA GLU A 58 6.49 10.26 -9.07
C GLU A 58 5.57 10.21 -10.31
N ARG A 59 4.41 9.54 -10.18
CA ARG A 59 3.42 9.50 -11.26
C ARG A 59 2.90 10.88 -11.65
N TRP A 60 2.67 11.74 -10.67
CA TRP A 60 2.22 13.11 -10.93
C TRP A 60 3.31 13.92 -11.64
N HIS A 61 4.55 13.80 -11.18
CA HIS A 61 5.70 14.47 -11.78
C HIS A 61 5.92 14.05 -13.24
N TYR A 62 5.76 12.77 -13.55
CA TYR A 62 5.85 12.26 -14.92
C TYR A 62 4.57 12.44 -15.76
N GLY A 63 3.55 13.15 -15.28
CA GLY A 63 2.29 13.34 -16.01
C GLY A 63 1.47 12.06 -16.22
N LYS A 64 1.80 10.97 -15.51
CA LYS A 64 1.11 9.67 -15.55
C LYS A 64 -0.03 9.57 -14.52
N GLY A 65 -0.42 10.70 -13.93
CA GLY A 65 -1.49 10.77 -12.92
C GLY A 65 -1.79 12.21 -12.50
N GLY A 66 -2.92 12.38 -11.82
CA GLY A 66 -3.30 13.66 -11.22
C GLY A 66 -2.51 13.96 -9.94
N LYS A 67 -2.61 15.20 -9.45
CA LYS A 67 -1.97 15.66 -8.20
C LYS A 67 -2.34 14.74 -7.03
N PRO A 68 -1.36 14.23 -6.25
CA PRO A 68 -1.63 13.35 -5.12
C PRO A 68 -2.53 14.03 -4.09
N ARG A 69 -3.50 13.26 -3.58
CA ARG A 69 -4.46 13.70 -2.57
C ARG A 69 -4.83 12.52 -1.68
N PHE A 70 -5.07 12.79 -0.40
CA PHE A 70 -5.67 11.79 0.46
C PHE A 70 -7.09 11.45 -0.03
N LYS A 71 -7.43 10.17 0.01
CA LYS A 71 -8.76 9.70 -0.35
C LYS A 71 -9.70 9.96 0.82
N ALA A 72 -10.91 10.45 0.52
CA ALA A 72 -11.93 10.60 1.55
C ALA A 72 -12.35 9.22 2.08
N ALA A 73 -12.55 9.11 3.40
CA ALA A 73 -12.96 7.87 4.07
C ALA A 73 -14.26 7.29 3.47
N SER A 74 -15.21 8.16 3.10
CA SER A 74 -16.48 7.77 2.45
C SER A 74 -16.31 7.06 1.10
N ARG A 75 -15.16 7.22 0.42
CA ARG A 75 -14.88 6.52 -0.84
C ARG A 75 -14.24 5.14 -0.66
N GLY A 76 -14.06 4.70 0.59
CA GLY A 76 -13.47 3.42 0.96
C GLY A 76 -12.01 3.28 0.51
N ILE A 77 -11.42 2.12 0.76
CA ILE A 77 -10.08 1.76 0.28
C ILE A 77 -10.24 0.73 -0.84
N ARG A 78 -9.53 0.91 -1.95
CA ARG A 78 -9.61 0.01 -3.12
C ARG A 78 -8.44 -0.98 -3.21
N SER A 79 -7.34 -0.69 -2.51
CA SER A 79 -6.20 -1.59 -2.43
C SER A 79 -5.43 -1.32 -1.16
N LEU A 80 -4.95 -2.39 -0.53
CA LEU A 80 -4.03 -2.35 0.60
C LEU A 80 -2.83 -3.23 0.26
N GLU A 81 -1.70 -2.94 0.91
CA GLU A 81 -0.44 -3.64 0.67
C GLU A 81 0.35 -3.61 1.96
N CYS A 82 0.93 -4.77 2.28
CA CYS A 82 1.95 -4.91 3.30
C CYS A 82 3.18 -5.54 2.66
N LYS A 83 4.33 -5.35 3.31
CA LYS A 83 5.60 -5.89 2.81
C LYS A 83 5.64 -7.42 2.85
N ASP A 84 5.01 -8.01 3.86
CA ASP A 84 4.92 -9.46 4.07
C ASP A 84 3.66 -9.82 4.91
N GLY A 85 3.43 -11.12 5.14
CA GLY A 85 2.33 -11.62 5.97
C GLY A 85 2.52 -11.40 7.48
N CYS A 86 3.66 -10.83 7.90
CA CYS A 86 3.96 -10.53 9.30
C CYS A 86 3.53 -9.11 9.71
N GLY A 87 2.91 -8.37 8.79
CA GLY A 87 2.38 -7.02 9.04
C GLY A 87 1.20 -6.96 10.03
N SER A 88 0.79 -5.73 10.31
CA SER A 88 -0.44 -5.40 11.05
C SER A 88 -1.72 -5.59 10.25
N LEU A 89 -1.62 -5.68 8.91
CA LEU A 89 -2.76 -5.92 8.06
C LEU A 89 -3.06 -7.42 8.01
N ARG A 90 -4.28 -7.80 8.37
CA ARG A 90 -4.76 -9.18 8.30
C ARG A 90 -6.12 -9.23 7.65
N VAL A 91 -6.40 -10.34 6.98
CA VAL A 91 -7.77 -10.69 6.62
C VAL A 91 -8.50 -11.09 7.90
N LYS A 92 -9.68 -10.54 8.11
CA LYS A 92 -10.53 -10.87 9.25
C LYS A 92 -11.69 -11.74 8.77
N ALA A 93 -11.79 -12.95 9.33
CA ALA A 93 -12.97 -13.78 9.15
C ALA A 93 -14.11 -13.34 10.07
N ASN A 94 -15.35 -13.50 9.62
CA ASN A 94 -16.55 -13.40 10.44
C ASN A 94 -16.68 -14.62 11.36
N GLN A 95 -17.64 -14.58 12.29
CA GLN A 95 -17.88 -15.69 13.23
C GLN A 95 -18.19 -17.03 12.53
N GLY A 96 -18.67 -17.00 11.28
CA GLY A 96 -18.92 -18.19 10.45
C GLY A 96 -17.73 -18.68 9.61
N GLY A 97 -16.54 -18.11 9.77
CA GLY A 97 -15.34 -18.48 8.97
C GLY A 97 -15.26 -17.80 7.59
N GLU A 98 -16.31 -17.10 7.17
CA GLU A 98 -16.35 -16.32 5.92
C GLU A 98 -15.47 -15.07 5.98
N LEU A 99 -15.03 -14.59 4.82
CA LEU A 99 -14.31 -13.32 4.68
C LEU A 99 -15.14 -12.12 5.17
N GLY A 100 -14.75 -11.54 6.31
CA GLY A 100 -15.45 -10.41 6.95
C GLY A 100 -14.89 -9.04 6.61
N GLY A 101 -13.63 -8.95 6.18
CA GLY A 101 -12.97 -7.71 5.84
C GLY A 101 -11.49 -7.72 6.15
N LEU A 102 -10.94 -6.53 6.36
CA LEU A 102 -9.53 -6.30 6.67
C LEU A 102 -9.38 -5.70 8.06
N GLN A 103 -8.42 -6.18 8.82
CA GLN A 103 -8.04 -5.64 10.12
C GLN A 103 -6.66 -5.01 10.02
N TRP A 104 -6.53 -3.81 10.56
CA TRP A 104 -5.26 -3.11 10.77
C TRP A 104 -4.97 -3.03 12.27
N GLY A 105 -3.87 -3.66 12.67
CA GLY A 105 -3.42 -3.65 14.06
C GLY A 105 -4.47 -4.29 14.99
N LYS A 106 -4.66 -3.69 16.17
CA LYS A 106 -5.63 -4.19 17.17
C LYS A 106 -7.01 -3.54 17.09
N GLY A 107 -7.18 -2.42 16.37
CA GLY A 107 -8.33 -1.53 16.56
C GLY A 107 -9.17 -1.21 15.33
N LEU A 108 -8.60 -1.22 14.12
CA LEU A 108 -9.33 -0.80 12.92
C LEU A 108 -9.73 -2.03 12.11
N ALA A 109 -11.02 -2.29 12.01
CA ALA A 109 -11.58 -3.28 11.10
C ALA A 109 -12.40 -2.58 10.01
N VAL A 110 -12.09 -2.86 8.75
CA VAL A 110 -12.78 -2.35 7.57
C VAL A 110 -13.51 -3.52 6.93
N PRO A 111 -14.86 -3.57 7.01
CA PRO A 111 -15.62 -4.63 6.37
C PRO A 111 -15.49 -4.52 4.84
N PHE A 112 -15.58 -5.65 4.15
CA PHE A 112 -15.75 -5.61 2.69
C PHE A 112 -17.10 -4.97 2.36
N ALA A 113 -17.10 -4.08 1.36
CA ALA A 113 -18.35 -3.53 0.87
C ALA A 113 -19.15 -4.63 0.17
N GLN A 114 -20.47 -4.63 0.35
CA GLN A 114 -21.34 -5.53 -0.39
C GLN A 114 -21.21 -5.25 -1.90
N PRO A 115 -21.04 -6.27 -2.74
CA PRO A 115 -20.93 -6.11 -4.18
C PRO A 115 -22.23 -5.52 -4.73
N LYS A 116 -22.10 -4.53 -5.61
CA LYS A 116 -23.22 -3.80 -6.24
C LYS A 116 -23.43 -4.21 -7.69
N SER A 117 -22.57 -5.10 -8.21
CA SER A 117 -22.63 -5.59 -9.59
C SER A 117 -22.13 -7.03 -9.67
N LEU A 118 -22.48 -7.72 -10.77
CA LEU A 118 -22.00 -9.08 -11.05
C LEU A 118 -20.47 -9.16 -11.14
N GLY A 119 -19.81 -8.10 -11.64
CA GLY A 119 -18.36 -8.04 -11.71
C GLY A 119 -17.71 -7.94 -10.33
N GLU A 120 -18.30 -7.13 -9.43
CA GLU A 120 -17.83 -7.04 -8.04
C GLU A 120 -18.09 -8.35 -7.27
N GLN A 121 -19.19 -9.05 -7.57
CA GLN A 121 -19.46 -10.37 -7.00
C GLN A 121 -18.40 -11.40 -7.43
N ALA A 122 -18.10 -11.48 -8.73
CA ALA A 122 -17.08 -12.39 -9.24
C ALA A 122 -15.68 -12.11 -8.65
N GLU A 123 -15.37 -10.84 -8.35
CA GLU A 123 -14.12 -10.49 -7.68
C GLU A 123 -14.11 -10.93 -6.21
N LEU A 124 -15.23 -10.78 -5.49
CA LEU A 124 -15.37 -11.29 -4.12
C LEU A 124 -15.23 -12.81 -4.05
N ASP A 125 -15.85 -13.54 -4.98
CA ASP A 125 -15.77 -15.00 -5.06
C ASP A 125 -14.31 -15.43 -5.27
N ARG A 126 -13.61 -14.78 -6.21
CA ARG A 126 -12.20 -15.06 -6.51
C ARG A 126 -11.27 -14.79 -5.32
N ILE A 127 -11.52 -13.72 -4.57
CA ILE A 127 -10.77 -13.42 -3.34
C ILE A 127 -11.04 -14.49 -2.28
N THR A 128 -12.28 -14.96 -2.17
CA THR A 128 -12.68 -16.03 -1.25
C THR A 128 -11.92 -17.32 -1.57
N ASP A 129 -11.91 -17.74 -2.83
CA ASP A 129 -11.17 -18.92 -3.28
C ASP A 129 -9.67 -18.83 -2.97
N LEU A 130 -9.04 -17.67 -3.24
CA LEU A 130 -7.62 -17.46 -3.00
C LEU A 130 -7.26 -17.51 -1.51
N VAL A 131 -8.14 -17.02 -0.63
CA VAL A 131 -7.91 -17.06 0.82
C VAL A 131 -8.12 -18.47 1.36
N THR A 132 -9.09 -19.22 0.84
CA THR A 132 -9.34 -20.61 1.26
C THR A 132 -8.26 -21.58 0.77
N ALA A 133 -7.60 -21.28 -0.35
CA ALA A 133 -6.54 -22.12 -0.93
C ALA A 133 -5.15 -21.99 -0.26
N GLY A 134 -4.95 -20.97 0.59
CA GLY A 134 -3.69 -20.70 1.29
C GLY A 134 -3.74 -21.08 2.77
#